data_AF-A0A7S1HBV8-F1
#
_entry.id   AF-A0A7S1HBV8-F1
#
_cell.length_a   1.000
_cell.length_b   1.000
_cell.length_c   1.000
_cell.angle_alpha   90.00
_cell.angle_beta   90.00
_cell.angle_gamma   90.00
#
_symmetry.space_group_name_H-M   'P 1'
#
loop_
_entity.id
_entity.type
_entity.pdbx_description
1 polymer ?
#
loop_
_entity_poly.entity_id
_entity_poly.type
_entity_poly.pdbx_seq_one_letter_code
_entity_poly.pdbx_strand_id
1 'polypeptide(L)'
;SEARKSKTVLVMVGLPGRGKSFISRRIELFLRWCGISTKVFNVGRYRRAVSNKAATSGVDPAAASNRANFFDSSNEATVKLREEAAALALEDLLDWLTTEGQIAVLDATNSREKRRELIWQTIQNRSPDINILFIESVCDDQFMLEENFRSKIKNSPDFEGMGAEEAYRDLVQRIRNYEAQYQTITDDTLSYIRLFNLSSKVACNKIYGRMASSLLPYLMAVNIGTRPIYLVRAGASIDATRKDTANTFLTSRWGSGKVAVLEEEGVIFSEQLAIWVKDRCLRWMRDNGISCPALRQVMSKRLPSFIDKESSGWQR
;
A
#
# COMPACT_ATOMS: atom_id res chain seq x y z
N SER A 1 31.45 8.12 -12.51
CA SER A 1 30.40 9.14 -12.61
C SER A 1 29.11 8.51 -12.11
N GLU A 2 28.49 9.06 -11.09
CA GLU A 2 27.25 8.51 -10.53
C GLU A 2 26.14 8.73 -11.57
N ALA A 3 25.80 7.67 -12.30
CA ALA A 3 24.74 7.70 -13.30
C ALA A 3 23.50 8.34 -12.68
N ARG A 4 23.08 9.48 -13.22
CA ARG A 4 21.98 10.32 -12.72
C ARG A 4 20.78 9.43 -12.41
N LYS A 5 20.57 9.12 -11.13
CA LYS A 5 19.51 8.22 -10.67
C LYS A 5 18.18 8.82 -11.12
N SER A 6 17.51 8.18 -12.09
CA SER A 6 16.20 8.60 -12.59
C SER A 6 15.23 8.86 -11.44
N LYS A 7 14.65 10.06 -11.41
CA LYS A 7 13.67 10.49 -10.40
C LYS A 7 12.26 10.16 -10.89
N THR A 8 11.36 9.82 -9.97
CA THR A 8 9.98 9.47 -10.32
C THR A 8 8.99 10.00 -9.30
N VAL A 9 7.90 10.59 -9.79
CA VAL A 9 6.73 10.95 -8.97
C VAL A 9 5.62 9.94 -9.22
N LEU A 10 5.19 9.27 -8.16
CA LEU A 10 4.02 8.40 -8.15
C LEU A 10 2.81 9.23 -7.70
N VAL A 11 1.83 9.42 -8.57
CA VAL A 11 0.64 10.22 -8.30
C VAL A 11 -0.54 9.29 -8.02
N MET A 12 -1.01 9.25 -6.78
CA MET A 12 -2.15 8.41 -6.42
C MET A 12 -3.45 9.00 -6.97
N VAL A 13 -4.33 8.16 -7.51
CA VAL A 13 -5.64 8.54 -8.05
C VAL A 13 -6.72 7.63 -7.48
N GLY A 14 -7.89 8.17 -7.18
CA GLY A 14 -9.04 7.38 -6.76
C GLY A 14 -9.87 8.04 -5.66
N LEU A 15 -11.07 7.52 -5.46
CA LEU A 15 -12.03 8.04 -4.48
C LEU A 15 -11.56 7.89 -3.03
N PRO A 16 -12.04 8.72 -2.08
CA PRO A 16 -11.79 8.52 -0.66
C PRO A 16 -12.17 7.11 -0.20
N GLY A 17 -11.38 6.51 0.69
CA GLY A 17 -11.68 5.17 1.23
C GLY A 17 -11.32 3.99 0.31
N ARG A 18 -10.76 4.23 -0.88
CA ARG A 18 -10.32 3.16 -1.80
C ARG A 18 -8.86 2.70 -1.58
N GLY A 19 -8.36 2.69 -0.34
CA GLY A 19 -7.03 2.14 -0.01
C GLY A 19 -5.78 2.91 -0.47
N LYS A 20 -5.90 4.11 -1.07
CA LYS A 20 -4.74 4.88 -1.57
C LYS A 20 -3.61 5.07 -0.56
N SER A 21 -3.90 5.62 0.63
CA SER A 21 -2.87 5.85 1.66
C SER A 21 -2.23 4.55 2.15
N PHE A 22 -2.98 3.45 2.15
CA PHE A 22 -2.44 2.12 2.44
C PHE A 22 -1.44 1.70 1.34
N ILE A 23 -1.85 1.80 0.06
CA ILE A 23 -0.99 1.49 -1.08
C ILE A 23 0.26 2.37 -1.08
N SER A 24 0.13 3.69 -0.89
CA SER A 24 1.24 4.64 -0.81
C SER A 24 2.26 4.25 0.26
N ARG A 25 1.79 3.88 1.46
CA ARG A 25 2.67 3.46 2.56
C ARG A 25 3.35 2.12 2.27
N ARG A 26 2.64 1.18 1.64
CA ARG A 26 3.19 -0.12 1.23
C ARG A 26 4.29 0.06 0.17
N ILE A 27 4.04 0.89 -0.83
CA ILE A 27 5.03 1.29 -1.85
C ILE A 27 6.27 1.89 -1.18
N GLU A 28 6.10 2.84 -0.26
CA GLU A 28 7.22 3.47 0.45
C GLU A 28 8.06 2.44 1.21
N LEU A 29 7.41 1.56 1.99
CA LEU A 29 8.11 0.54 2.77
C LEU A 29 8.88 -0.44 1.85
N PHE A 30 8.25 -0.89 0.77
CA PHE A 30 8.86 -1.81 -0.19
C PHE A 30 10.07 -1.18 -0.88
N LEU A 31 9.92 0.03 -1.42
CA LEU A 31 11.00 0.68 -2.16
C LEU A 31 12.16 1.07 -1.23
N ARG A 32 11.88 1.52 -0.01
CA ARG A 32 12.92 1.76 1.01
C ARG A 32 13.64 0.47 1.41
N TRP A 33 12.91 -0.63 1.54
CA TRP A 33 13.51 -1.96 1.78
C TRP A 33 14.41 -2.40 0.61
N CYS A 34 14.06 -2.05 -0.64
CA CYS A 34 14.92 -2.22 -1.80
C CYS A 34 16.10 -1.23 -1.88
N GLY A 35 16.31 -0.38 -0.87
CA GLY A 35 17.39 0.62 -0.83
C GLY A 35 17.14 1.86 -1.69
N ILE A 36 15.89 2.14 -2.08
CA ILE A 36 15.53 3.30 -2.91
C ILE A 36 14.97 4.40 -2.01
N SER A 37 15.58 5.59 -2.06
CA SER A 37 15.13 6.77 -1.31
C SER A 37 13.73 7.17 -1.73
N THR A 38 12.74 6.86 -0.88
CA THR A 38 11.31 7.00 -1.17
C THR A 38 10.57 7.69 -0.01
N LYS A 39 9.67 8.63 -0.33
CA LYS A 39 8.87 9.36 0.66
C LYS A 39 7.44 9.62 0.18
N VAL A 40 6.47 9.57 1.09
CA VAL A 40 5.05 9.87 0.83
C VAL A 40 4.70 11.28 1.29
N PHE A 41 4.06 12.03 0.42
CA PHE A 41 3.52 13.37 0.64
C PHE A 41 1.99 13.28 0.65
N ASN A 42 1.41 13.20 1.85
CA ASN A 42 -0.03 13.08 2.03
C ASN A 42 -0.67 14.46 2.09
N VAL A 43 -1.41 14.84 1.03
CA VAL A 43 -2.05 16.16 0.91
C VAL A 43 -3.05 16.43 2.04
N GLY A 44 -3.62 15.38 2.65
CA GLY A 44 -4.47 15.52 3.83
C GLY A 44 -3.74 16.14 5.04
N ARG A 45 -2.43 15.90 5.21
CA ARG A 45 -1.63 16.54 6.26
C ARG A 45 -1.47 18.05 6.02
N TYR A 46 -1.14 18.43 4.79
CA TYR A 46 -1.02 19.82 4.36
C TYR A 46 -2.35 20.56 4.52
N ARG A 47 -3.45 19.93 4.09
CA ARG A 47 -4.81 20.46 4.25
C ARG A 47 -5.12 20.78 5.70
N ARG A 48 -4.86 19.84 6.63
CA ARG A 48 -5.08 20.08 8.07
C ARG A 48 -4.22 21.23 8.61
N ALA A 49 -2.96 21.32 8.18
CA ALA A 49 -2.08 22.42 8.59
C ALA A 49 -2.59 23.78 8.09
N VAL A 50 -3.02 23.88 6.83
CA VAL A 50 -3.58 25.10 6.23
C VAL A 50 -4.90 25.47 6.89
N SER A 51 -5.82 24.51 7.08
CA SER A 51 -7.09 24.71 7.78
C SER A 51 -6.91 25.19 9.21
N ASN A 52 -5.97 24.60 9.96
CA ASN A 52 -5.71 25.02 11.33
C ASN A 52 -5.16 26.45 11.40
N LYS A 53 -4.25 26.83 10.49
CA LYS A 53 -3.77 28.21 10.38
C LYS A 53 -4.92 29.19 10.08
N ALA A 54 -5.77 28.86 9.11
CA ALA A 54 -6.93 29.69 8.75
C ALA A 54 -7.94 29.85 9.91
N ALA A 55 -8.14 28.79 10.70
CA ALA A 55 -8.98 28.81 11.89
C ALA A 55 -8.40 29.71 13.00
N THR A 56 -7.09 29.67 13.23
CA THR A 56 -6.41 30.57 14.19
C THR A 56 -6.44 32.02 13.74
N SER A 57 -6.46 32.28 12.44
CA SER A 57 -6.58 33.63 11.86
C SER A 57 -8.02 34.17 11.77
N GLY A 58 -9.02 33.44 12.28
CA GLY A 58 -10.42 33.91 12.38
C GLY A 58 -11.20 33.93 11.05
N VAL A 59 -10.72 33.22 10.02
CA VAL A 59 -11.22 33.40 8.64
C VAL A 59 -12.53 32.65 8.36
N ASP A 60 -12.85 31.54 9.04
CA ASP A 60 -14.18 30.91 9.02
C ASP A 60 -14.27 29.72 10.02
N PRO A 61 -15.25 29.64 10.94
CA PRO A 61 -15.47 28.46 11.78
C PRO A 61 -15.78 27.17 10.99
N ALA A 62 -16.30 27.27 9.75
CA ALA A 62 -16.50 26.12 8.88
C ALA A 62 -15.19 25.53 8.33
N ALA A 63 -14.14 26.37 8.16
CA ALA A 63 -12.82 25.94 7.69
C ALA A 63 -12.04 25.14 8.75
N ALA A 64 -12.40 25.29 10.03
CA ALA A 64 -11.83 24.55 11.15
C ALA A 64 -12.30 23.08 11.18
N SER A 65 -13.52 22.80 10.71
CA SER A 65 -14.07 21.44 10.70
C SER A 65 -13.73 20.74 9.39
N ASN A 66 -12.92 19.68 9.44
CA ASN A 66 -12.60 18.82 8.28
C ASN A 66 -13.80 17.95 7.82
N ARG A 67 -15.03 18.45 7.99
CA ARG A 67 -16.31 17.79 7.71
C ARG A 67 -16.60 17.76 6.20
N ALA A 68 -17.61 16.99 5.81
CA ALA A 68 -18.02 16.80 4.41
C ALA A 68 -18.26 18.11 3.66
N ASN A 69 -18.79 19.15 4.32
CA ASN A 69 -19.01 20.49 3.74
C ASN A 69 -17.71 21.13 3.22
N PHE A 70 -16.57 20.85 3.87
CA PHE A 70 -15.26 21.31 3.41
C PHE A 70 -14.89 20.72 2.03
N PHE A 71 -15.43 19.54 1.70
CA PHE A 71 -15.15 18.85 0.45
C PHE A 71 -16.16 19.12 -0.66
N ASP A 72 -17.22 19.87 -0.37
CA ASP A 72 -18.16 20.33 -1.39
C ASP A 72 -17.43 21.17 -2.44
N SER A 73 -17.72 20.94 -3.71
CA SER A 73 -17.19 21.69 -4.85
C SER A 73 -17.86 23.04 -5.05
N SER A 74 -19.03 23.27 -4.45
CA SER A 74 -19.75 24.55 -4.54
C SER A 74 -19.10 25.66 -3.72
N ASN A 75 -18.28 25.30 -2.72
CA ASN A 75 -17.64 26.24 -1.82
C ASN A 75 -16.26 26.66 -2.33
N GLU A 76 -16.19 27.83 -2.97
CA GLU A 76 -14.95 28.37 -3.57
C GLU A 76 -13.83 28.56 -2.55
N ALA A 77 -14.14 28.96 -1.32
CA ALA A 77 -13.14 29.17 -0.27
C ALA A 77 -12.45 27.85 0.11
N THR A 78 -13.21 26.76 0.29
CA THR A 78 -12.64 25.45 0.64
C THR A 78 -11.98 24.77 -0.55
N VAL A 79 -12.42 25.04 -1.78
CA VAL A 79 -11.68 24.66 -2.99
C VAL A 79 -10.30 25.34 -3.00
N LYS A 80 -10.23 26.65 -2.76
CA LYS A 80 -8.96 27.40 -2.74
C LYS A 80 -7.98 26.84 -1.69
N LEU A 81 -8.46 26.54 -0.48
CA LEU A 81 -7.63 25.93 0.57
C LEU A 81 -7.12 24.53 0.19
N ARG A 82 -7.93 23.73 -0.52
CA ARG A 82 -7.51 22.41 -1.03
C ARG A 82 -6.49 22.53 -2.16
N GLU A 83 -6.64 23.51 -3.03
CA GLU A 83 -5.67 23.79 -4.09
C GLU A 83 -4.34 24.24 -3.49
N GLU A 84 -4.35 25.16 -2.52
CA GLU A 84 -3.16 25.61 -1.79
C GLU A 84 -2.44 24.46 -1.08
N ALA A 85 -3.17 23.64 -0.32
CA ALA A 85 -2.60 22.50 0.39
C ALA A 85 -1.95 21.47 -0.57
N ALA A 86 -2.53 21.28 -1.75
CA ALA A 86 -1.98 20.38 -2.75
C ALA A 86 -0.77 20.98 -3.48
N ALA A 87 -0.76 22.31 -3.69
CA ALA A 87 0.39 23.02 -4.25
C ALA A 87 1.61 22.93 -3.29
N LEU A 88 1.41 23.23 -2.01
CA LEU A 88 2.45 23.11 -0.97
C LEU A 88 3.01 21.69 -0.89
N ALA A 89 2.14 20.66 -0.95
CA ALA A 89 2.57 19.28 -0.93
C ALA A 89 3.40 18.89 -2.16
N LEU A 90 3.06 19.43 -3.34
CA LEU A 90 3.77 19.18 -4.58
C LEU A 90 5.12 19.91 -4.62
N GLU A 91 5.18 21.14 -4.10
CA GLU A 91 6.42 21.92 -3.99
C GLU A 91 7.42 21.23 -3.05
N ASP A 92 7.01 20.90 -1.82
CA ASP A 92 7.82 20.14 -0.85
C ASP A 92 8.33 18.81 -1.44
N LEU A 93 7.46 18.15 -2.22
CA LEU A 93 7.79 16.90 -2.90
C LEU A 93 8.90 17.09 -3.93
N LEU A 94 8.77 18.11 -4.76
CA LEU A 94 9.74 18.41 -5.81
C LEU A 94 11.08 18.87 -5.21
N ASP A 95 11.05 19.66 -4.15
CA ASP A 95 12.25 20.10 -3.43
C ASP A 95 12.98 18.92 -2.80
N TRP A 96 12.26 18.02 -2.14
CA TRP A 96 12.87 16.80 -1.61
C TRP A 96 13.44 15.89 -2.70
N LEU A 97 12.81 15.84 -3.88
CA LEU A 97 13.39 15.13 -5.04
C LEU A 97 14.67 15.81 -5.55
N THR A 98 14.87 17.13 -5.38
CA THR A 98 16.11 17.78 -5.82
C THR A 98 17.33 17.37 -4.99
N THR A 99 17.13 17.02 -3.73
CA THR A 99 18.21 16.67 -2.79
C THR A 99 18.53 15.16 -2.86
N GLU A 100 17.94 14.36 -1.98
CA GLU A 100 18.24 12.93 -1.79
C GLU A 100 17.16 12.00 -2.35
N GLY A 101 16.02 12.55 -2.78
CA GLY A 101 14.87 11.77 -3.20
C GLY A 101 15.03 11.10 -4.57
N GLN A 102 14.63 9.83 -4.67
CA GLN A 102 14.55 9.11 -5.94
C GLN A 102 13.10 8.89 -6.38
N ILE A 103 12.23 8.50 -5.44
CA ILE A 103 10.81 8.27 -5.73
C ILE A 103 9.96 9.02 -4.71
N ALA A 104 9.07 9.88 -5.16
CA ALA A 104 8.13 10.55 -4.28
C ALA A 104 6.70 10.15 -4.59
N VAL A 105 5.89 9.91 -3.56
CA VAL A 105 4.49 9.52 -3.71
C VAL A 105 3.59 10.67 -3.30
N LEU A 106 2.84 11.24 -4.23
CA LEU A 106 1.82 12.25 -3.95
C LEU A 106 0.48 11.55 -3.63
N ASP A 107 0.16 11.45 -2.34
CA ASP A 107 -1.04 10.78 -1.84
C ASP A 107 -2.21 11.77 -1.68
N ALA A 108 -3.07 11.79 -2.70
CA ALA A 108 -4.32 12.56 -2.74
C ALA A 108 -5.37 11.83 -3.60
N THR A 109 -6.56 12.42 -3.76
CA THR A 109 -7.62 11.85 -4.61
C THR A 109 -7.33 12.00 -6.10
N ASN A 110 -6.82 13.16 -6.52
CA ASN A 110 -6.46 13.49 -7.92
C ASN A 110 -7.51 13.00 -8.95
N SER A 111 -8.79 13.10 -8.56
CA SER A 111 -9.92 12.44 -9.21
C SER A 111 -10.36 13.08 -10.52
N ARG A 112 -10.02 14.36 -10.73
CA ARG A 112 -10.36 15.11 -11.95
C ARG A 112 -9.16 15.15 -12.90
N GLU A 113 -9.43 15.11 -14.19
CA GLU A 113 -8.42 15.17 -15.25
C GLU A 113 -7.62 16.48 -15.21
N LYS A 114 -8.29 17.63 -15.11
CA LYS A 114 -7.67 18.95 -14.99
C LYS A 114 -6.66 19.04 -13.84
N ARG A 115 -6.91 18.34 -12.72
CA ARG A 115 -5.98 18.29 -11.59
C ARG A 115 -4.73 17.48 -11.94
N ARG A 116 -4.89 16.35 -12.63
CA ARG A 116 -3.76 15.50 -13.08
C ARG A 116 -2.91 16.23 -14.12
N GLU A 117 -3.55 16.95 -15.03
CA GLU A 117 -2.87 17.80 -16.01
C GLU A 117 -2.02 18.89 -15.33
N LEU A 118 -2.58 19.61 -14.35
CA LEU A 118 -1.84 20.62 -13.57
C LEU A 118 -0.64 20.02 -12.83
N ILE A 119 -0.81 18.83 -12.23
CA ILE A 119 0.30 18.11 -11.58
C ILE A 119 1.38 17.75 -12.61
N TRP A 120 0.96 17.22 -13.77
CA TRP A 120 1.87 16.86 -14.84
C TRP A 120 2.68 18.06 -15.34
N GLN A 121 2.01 19.16 -15.66
CA GLN A 121 2.63 20.41 -16.12
C GLN A 121 3.60 20.96 -15.07
N THR A 122 3.18 21.02 -13.80
CA THR A 122 4.04 21.51 -12.71
C THR A 122 5.32 20.67 -12.57
N ILE A 123 5.22 19.34 -12.64
CA ILE A 123 6.40 18.45 -12.55
C ILE A 123 7.31 18.62 -13.76
N GLN A 124 6.75 18.66 -14.98
CA GLN A 124 7.53 18.83 -16.21
C GLN A 124 8.22 20.19 -16.28
N ASN A 125 7.55 21.25 -15.83
CA ASN A 125 8.13 22.60 -15.71
C ASN A 125 9.27 22.65 -14.69
N ARG A 126 9.18 21.86 -13.60
CA ARG A 126 10.26 21.75 -12.62
C ARG A 126 11.48 21.04 -13.20
N SER A 127 11.26 19.92 -13.90
CA SER A 127 12.31 19.23 -14.65
C SER A 127 11.72 18.18 -15.60
N PRO A 128 12.08 18.20 -16.89
CA PRO A 128 11.59 17.20 -17.85
C PRO A 128 12.16 15.78 -17.61
N ASP A 129 13.22 15.66 -16.81
CA ASP A 129 13.84 14.36 -16.47
C ASP A 129 13.09 13.59 -15.37
N ILE A 130 12.06 14.20 -14.76
CA ILE A 130 11.26 13.55 -13.72
C ILE A 130 10.17 12.71 -14.39
N ASN A 131 10.26 11.40 -14.19
CA ASN A 131 9.22 10.49 -14.66
C ASN A 131 7.95 10.64 -13.80
N ILE A 132 6.79 10.53 -14.43
CA ILE A 132 5.49 10.62 -13.75
C ILE A 132 4.75 9.31 -13.99
N LEU A 133 4.28 8.69 -12.91
CA LEU A 133 3.49 7.47 -12.97
C LEU A 133 2.22 7.64 -12.12
N PHE A 134 1.07 7.57 -12.75
CA PHE A 134 -0.22 7.58 -12.04
C PHE A 134 -0.56 6.18 -11.51
N ILE A 135 -1.02 6.09 -10.26
CA ILE A 135 -1.49 4.85 -9.66
C ILE A 135 -2.95 5.04 -9.23
N GLU A 136 -3.87 4.54 -10.04
CA GLU A 136 -5.30 4.61 -9.77
C GLU A 136 -5.76 3.40 -8.96
N SER A 137 -6.42 3.63 -7.82
CA SER A 137 -7.08 2.58 -7.05
C SER A 137 -8.58 2.65 -7.26
N VAL A 138 -9.10 1.68 -8.00
CA VAL A 138 -10.53 1.45 -8.24
C VAL A 138 -10.94 0.28 -7.37
N CYS A 139 -11.89 0.47 -6.47
CA CYS A 139 -12.36 -0.59 -5.58
C CYS A 139 -13.88 -0.48 -5.49
N ASP A 140 -14.59 -1.50 -5.94
CA ASP A 140 -16.05 -1.64 -5.93
C ASP A 140 -16.51 -2.80 -5.05
N ASP A 141 -15.59 -3.61 -4.54
CA ASP A 141 -15.86 -4.68 -3.57
C ASP A 141 -16.36 -4.13 -2.22
N GLN A 142 -17.60 -4.44 -1.89
CA GLN A 142 -18.28 -3.89 -0.71
C GLN A 142 -17.57 -4.26 0.61
N PHE A 143 -17.05 -5.48 0.73
CA PHE A 143 -16.36 -5.93 1.93
C PHE A 143 -15.06 -5.13 2.16
N MET A 144 -14.25 -4.97 1.11
CA MET A 144 -13.02 -4.17 1.18
C MET A 144 -13.31 -2.69 1.45
N LEU A 145 -14.43 -2.15 0.96
CA LEU A 145 -14.81 -0.78 1.25
C LEU A 145 -15.18 -0.59 2.71
N GLU A 146 -15.96 -1.51 3.28
CA GLU A 146 -16.34 -1.47 4.68
C GLU A 146 -15.11 -1.57 5.60
N GLU A 147 -14.17 -2.48 5.32
CA GLU A 147 -12.92 -2.57 6.06
C GLU A 147 -12.09 -1.28 5.96
N ASN A 148 -11.97 -0.73 4.75
CA ASN A 148 -11.25 0.52 4.53
C ASN A 148 -11.93 1.70 5.24
N PHE A 149 -13.26 1.76 5.27
CA PHE A 149 -14.02 2.82 5.94
C PHE A 149 -13.86 2.71 7.45
N ARG A 150 -14.04 1.53 8.03
CA ARG A 150 -13.81 1.28 9.46
C ARG A 150 -12.39 1.65 9.87
N SER A 151 -11.40 1.20 9.10
CA SER A 151 -9.99 1.52 9.35
C SER A 151 -9.72 3.02 9.24
N LYS A 152 -10.33 3.69 8.26
CA LYS A 152 -10.17 5.13 8.06
C LYS A 152 -10.83 5.94 9.18
N ILE A 153 -12.05 5.60 9.59
CA ILE A 153 -12.76 6.27 10.68
C ILE A 153 -11.97 6.14 11.98
N LYS A 154 -11.45 4.93 12.28
CA LYS A 154 -10.70 4.66 13.50
C LYS A 154 -9.34 5.37 13.56
N ASN A 155 -8.63 5.47 12.43
CA ASN A 155 -7.21 5.87 12.42
C ASN A 155 -6.96 7.28 11.85
N SER A 156 -7.97 7.93 11.27
CA SER A 156 -7.79 9.24 10.63
C SER A 156 -8.07 10.38 11.62
N PRO A 157 -7.17 11.37 11.73
CA PRO A 157 -7.42 12.58 12.51
C PRO A 157 -8.65 13.38 12.04
N ASP A 158 -9.09 13.17 10.78
CA ASP A 158 -10.28 13.82 10.23
C ASP A 158 -11.57 13.47 11.00
N PHE A 159 -11.61 12.34 11.73
CA PHE A 159 -12.80 11.85 12.45
C PHE A 159 -12.58 11.76 13.97
N GLU A 160 -11.49 12.34 14.47
CA GLU A 160 -11.19 12.34 15.91
C GLU A 160 -12.28 13.09 16.67
N GLY A 161 -12.79 12.49 17.75
CA GLY A 161 -13.89 13.04 18.55
C GLY A 161 -15.29 12.87 17.96
N MET A 162 -15.45 12.30 16.76
CA MET A 162 -16.77 12.00 16.18
C MET A 162 -17.28 10.63 16.62
N GLY A 163 -18.60 10.51 16.83
CA GLY A 163 -19.24 9.20 17.00
C GLY A 163 -19.14 8.36 15.72
N ALA A 164 -19.04 7.03 15.85
CA ALA A 164 -18.85 6.12 14.70
C ALA A 164 -19.89 6.32 13.59
N GLU A 165 -21.16 6.47 13.95
CA GLU A 165 -22.27 6.71 13.00
C GLU A 165 -22.23 8.10 12.35
N GLU A 166 -21.76 9.13 13.06
CA GLU A 166 -21.56 10.46 12.50
C GLU A 166 -20.40 10.46 11.51
N ALA A 167 -19.27 9.88 11.90
CA ALA A 167 -18.07 9.76 11.06
C ALA A 167 -18.35 8.94 9.78
N TYR A 168 -19.15 7.88 9.89
CA TYR A 168 -19.57 7.09 8.74
C TYR A 168 -20.43 7.92 7.77
N ARG A 169 -21.45 8.62 8.28
CA ARG A 169 -22.29 9.51 7.44
C ARG A 169 -21.49 10.62 6.78
N ASP A 170 -20.56 11.25 7.51
CA ASP A 170 -19.66 12.27 6.97
C ASP A 170 -18.77 11.71 5.84
N LEU A 171 -18.17 10.54 6.06
CA LEU A 171 -17.34 9.87 5.05
C LEU A 171 -18.14 9.50 3.80
N VAL A 172 -19.36 8.97 3.94
CA VAL A 172 -20.24 8.62 2.81
C VAL A 172 -20.60 9.88 2.02
N GLN A 173 -21.00 10.96 2.70
CA GLN A 173 -21.33 12.22 2.02
C GLN A 173 -20.12 12.78 1.26
N ARG A 174 -18.93 12.73 1.89
CA ARG A 174 -17.68 13.11 1.24
C ARG A 174 -17.42 12.28 -0.02
N ILE A 175 -17.65 10.96 0.02
CA ILE A 175 -17.47 10.09 -1.14
C ILE A 175 -18.42 10.49 -2.27
N ARG A 176 -19.70 10.72 -1.99
CA ARG A 176 -20.70 11.17 -2.99
C ARG A 176 -20.25 12.44 -3.71
N ASN A 177 -19.71 13.41 -2.98
CA ASN A 177 -19.21 14.67 -3.57
C ASN A 177 -18.04 14.42 -4.55
N TYR A 178 -17.17 13.45 -4.26
CA TYR A 178 -16.07 13.07 -5.16
C TYR A 178 -16.54 12.20 -6.34
N GLU A 179 -17.51 11.32 -6.13
CA GLU A 179 -18.07 10.42 -7.16
C GLU A 179 -18.72 11.20 -8.30
N ALA A 180 -19.46 12.27 -7.99
CA ALA A 180 -20.11 13.13 -8.99
C ALA A 180 -19.14 13.76 -10.00
N GLN A 181 -17.84 13.78 -9.71
CA GLN A 181 -16.80 14.47 -10.49
C GLN A 181 -15.62 13.55 -10.81
N TYR A 182 -15.76 12.26 -10.54
CA TYR A 182 -14.69 11.30 -10.72
C TYR A 182 -14.47 11.03 -12.21
N GLN A 183 -13.24 11.21 -12.66
CA GLN A 183 -12.81 10.92 -14.03
C GLN A 183 -11.67 9.92 -13.97
N THR A 184 -11.97 8.65 -14.28
CA THR A 184 -10.97 7.58 -14.38
C THR A 184 -9.90 7.91 -15.43
N ILE A 185 -8.73 7.28 -15.34
CA ILE A 185 -7.68 7.50 -16.34
C ILE A 185 -8.02 6.70 -17.60
N THR A 186 -8.27 7.40 -18.70
CA THR A 186 -8.50 6.84 -20.04
C THR A 186 -7.46 7.33 -21.07
N ASP A 187 -6.63 8.28 -20.69
CA ASP A 187 -5.62 8.87 -21.57
C ASP A 187 -4.38 7.97 -21.66
N ASP A 188 -4.25 7.28 -22.80
CA ASP A 188 -3.13 6.39 -23.09
C ASP A 188 -1.82 7.14 -23.42
N THR A 189 -1.83 8.48 -23.46
CA THR A 189 -0.59 9.25 -23.50
C THR A 189 0.17 9.18 -22.18
N LEU A 190 -0.52 9.00 -21.05
CA LEU A 190 0.03 8.97 -19.69
C LEU A 190 0.58 7.60 -19.29
N SER A 191 1.63 7.55 -18.47
CA SER A 191 2.04 6.32 -17.78
C SER A 191 1.18 6.08 -16.55
N TYR A 192 0.49 4.93 -16.50
CA TYR A 192 -0.41 4.62 -15.39
C TYR A 192 -0.46 3.12 -15.03
N ILE A 193 -0.75 2.84 -13.77
CA ILE A 193 -1.18 1.53 -13.26
C ILE A 193 -2.56 1.72 -12.62
N ARG A 194 -3.55 0.97 -13.09
CA ARG A 194 -4.89 0.91 -12.49
C ARG A 194 -5.05 -0.41 -11.77
N LEU A 195 -5.29 -0.32 -10.48
CA LEU A 195 -5.52 -1.43 -9.57
C LEU A 195 -7.02 -1.55 -9.31
N PHE A 196 -7.61 -2.67 -9.72
CA PHE A 196 -9.01 -2.98 -9.47
C PHE A 196 -9.12 -3.91 -8.27
N ASN A 197 -9.93 -3.53 -7.28
CA ASN A 197 -10.12 -4.28 -6.04
C ASN A 197 -8.75 -4.69 -5.45
N LEU A 198 -7.86 -3.68 -5.37
CA LEU A 198 -6.45 -3.73 -4.96
C LEU A 198 -5.51 -4.47 -5.89
N SER A 199 -5.83 -5.70 -6.26
CA SER A 199 -4.96 -6.55 -7.08
C SER A 199 -5.72 -7.65 -7.83
N SER A 200 -7.06 -7.70 -7.77
CA SER A 200 -7.83 -8.72 -8.50
C SER A 200 -7.67 -8.60 -10.01
N LYS A 201 -7.49 -7.36 -10.49
CA LYS A 201 -7.13 -7.05 -11.87
C LYS A 201 -6.21 -5.83 -11.88
N VAL A 202 -5.25 -5.84 -12.78
CA VAL A 202 -4.35 -4.70 -13.01
C VAL A 202 -4.37 -4.36 -14.50
N ALA A 203 -4.57 -3.08 -14.81
CA ALA A 203 -4.36 -2.53 -16.14
C ALA A 203 -3.17 -1.58 -16.09
N CYS A 204 -2.26 -1.67 -17.05
CA CYS A 204 -1.05 -0.84 -17.07
C CYS A 204 -0.83 -0.25 -18.47
N ASN A 205 -0.29 0.97 -18.50
CA ASN A 205 0.07 1.66 -19.73
C ASN A 205 1.43 2.34 -19.57
N LYS A 206 2.30 2.18 -20.57
CA LYS A 206 3.64 2.79 -20.63
C LYS A 206 4.47 2.61 -19.34
N ILE A 207 4.57 1.37 -18.86
CA ILE A 207 5.36 1.01 -17.67
C ILE A 207 6.65 0.32 -18.12
N TYR A 208 7.80 0.88 -17.72
CA TYR A 208 9.12 0.42 -18.18
C TYR A 208 10.11 0.26 -17.02
N GLY A 209 11.24 -0.40 -17.31
CA GLY A 209 12.38 -0.51 -16.41
C GLY A 209 12.01 -1.04 -15.03
N ARG A 210 12.50 -0.37 -13.97
CA ARG A 210 12.27 -0.76 -12.57
C ARG A 210 10.80 -0.74 -12.16
N MET A 211 9.99 0.12 -12.78
CA MET A 211 8.55 0.15 -12.47
C MET A 211 7.87 -1.12 -12.96
N ALA A 212 8.26 -1.63 -14.14
CA ALA A 212 7.75 -2.87 -14.70
C ALA A 212 8.29 -4.12 -13.97
N SER A 213 9.56 -4.12 -13.59
CA SER A 213 10.21 -5.31 -13.03
C SER A 213 10.10 -5.47 -11.52
N SER A 214 9.79 -4.41 -10.77
CA SER A 214 9.77 -4.43 -9.30
C SER A 214 8.46 -3.88 -8.73
N LEU A 215 8.10 -2.64 -9.08
CA LEU A 215 6.91 -2.01 -8.49
C LEU A 215 5.61 -2.69 -8.93
N LEU A 216 5.42 -2.97 -10.22
CA LEU A 216 4.20 -3.59 -10.72
C LEU A 216 3.96 -5.00 -10.14
N PRO A 217 4.94 -5.93 -10.15
CA PRO A 217 4.79 -7.22 -9.47
C PRO A 217 4.50 -7.10 -7.98
N TYR A 218 5.12 -6.12 -7.30
CA TYR A 218 4.82 -5.85 -5.90
C TYR A 218 3.36 -5.46 -5.70
N LEU A 219 2.85 -4.50 -6.49
CA LEU A 219 1.46 -4.04 -6.40
C LEU A 219 0.46 -5.19 -6.67
N MET A 220 0.78 -6.08 -7.60
CA MET A 220 -0.02 -7.29 -7.86
C MET A 220 -0.03 -8.27 -6.68
N ALA A 221 0.97 -8.23 -5.80
CA ALA A 221 1.06 -9.09 -4.62
C ALA A 221 0.53 -8.42 -3.33
N VAL A 222 0.21 -7.13 -3.37
CA VAL A 222 -0.33 -6.41 -2.20
C VAL A 222 -1.73 -6.94 -1.86
N ASN A 223 -1.94 -7.20 -0.57
CA ASN A 223 -3.20 -7.66 0.01
C ASN A 223 -3.59 -6.76 1.20
N ILE A 224 -4.88 -6.46 1.38
CA ILE A 224 -5.41 -5.72 2.55
C ILE A 224 -5.91 -6.64 3.65
N GLY A 225 -6.43 -7.83 3.29
CA GLY A 225 -6.99 -8.76 4.26
C GLY A 225 -5.99 -9.15 5.35
N THR A 226 -6.51 -9.34 6.57
CA THR A 226 -5.68 -9.83 7.69
C THR A 226 -5.11 -11.20 7.32
N ARG A 227 -3.79 -11.32 7.26
CA ARG A 227 -3.11 -12.59 6.99
C ARG A 227 -1.98 -12.70 8.01
N PRO A 228 -2.08 -13.60 9.00
CA PRO A 228 -1.01 -13.75 9.97
C PRO A 228 0.26 -14.23 9.26
N ILE A 229 1.37 -13.52 9.45
CA ILE A 229 2.70 -13.92 9.00
C ILE A 229 3.46 -14.37 10.23
N TYR A 230 3.82 -15.65 10.28
CA TYR A 230 4.62 -16.23 11.36
C TYR A 230 6.07 -16.33 10.90
N LEU A 231 6.97 -15.66 11.62
CA LEU A 231 8.40 -15.77 11.43
C LEU A 231 8.96 -16.62 12.58
N VAL A 232 9.66 -17.70 12.23
CA VAL A 232 10.29 -18.60 13.20
C VAL A 232 11.77 -18.70 12.91
N ARG A 233 12.56 -18.93 13.96
CA ARG A 233 13.96 -19.34 13.77
C ARG A 233 14.00 -20.79 13.29
N ALA A 234 15.09 -21.15 12.63
CA ALA A 234 15.36 -22.55 12.33
C ALA A 234 15.43 -23.37 13.64
N GLY A 235 14.94 -24.62 13.59
CA GLY A 235 15.12 -25.56 14.68
C GLY A 235 16.60 -25.91 14.89
N ALA A 236 16.92 -26.49 16.05
CA ALA A 236 18.27 -26.97 16.35
C ALA A 236 18.73 -27.94 15.25
N SER A 237 19.96 -27.76 14.76
CA SER A 237 20.51 -28.58 13.68
C SER A 237 21.96 -28.90 13.97
N ILE A 238 22.39 -30.08 13.53
CA ILE A 238 23.73 -30.61 13.76
C ILE A 238 24.78 -29.66 13.14
N ASP A 239 24.41 -28.97 12.06
CA ASP A 239 25.26 -28.01 11.36
C ASP A 239 25.40 -26.66 12.10
N ALA A 240 24.48 -26.32 13.01
CA ALA A 240 24.47 -25.04 13.75
C ALA A 240 25.50 -24.97 14.89
N THR A 241 26.04 -26.11 15.33
CA THR A 241 27.05 -26.19 16.41
C THR A 241 28.47 -25.86 15.93
N ARG A 242 28.71 -25.72 14.62
CA ARG A 242 29.96 -25.18 14.09
C ARG A 242 29.98 -23.66 14.30
N LYS A 243 30.60 -23.26 15.42
CA LYS A 243 30.67 -21.88 15.96
C LYS A 243 31.11 -20.78 14.98
N ASP A 244 31.68 -21.13 13.83
CA ASP A 244 32.20 -20.14 12.87
C ASP A 244 31.30 -19.96 11.63
N THR A 245 30.20 -20.69 11.50
CA THR A 245 29.39 -20.71 10.27
C THR A 245 27.88 -20.81 10.48
N ALA A 246 27.36 -20.18 11.54
CA ALA A 246 25.95 -20.24 11.96
C ALA A 246 24.92 -19.61 11.00
N ASN A 247 25.27 -19.34 9.73
CA ASN A 247 24.33 -19.09 8.61
C ASN A 247 25.01 -19.15 7.23
N THR A 248 26.35 -19.25 7.16
CA THR A 248 27.13 -19.10 5.92
C THR A 248 27.16 -20.36 5.03
N PHE A 249 26.75 -21.52 5.55
CA PHE A 249 26.68 -22.77 4.75
C PHE A 249 25.30 -23.08 4.16
N LEU A 250 24.24 -22.34 4.54
CA LEU A 250 22.94 -22.49 3.87
C LEU A 250 22.93 -21.86 2.45
N THR A 251 23.92 -21.03 2.12
CA THR A 251 23.98 -20.28 0.86
C THR A 251 25.27 -20.46 0.07
N SER A 252 26.30 -21.14 0.61
CA SER A 252 27.55 -21.32 -0.13
C SER A 252 27.49 -22.55 -1.04
N ARG A 253 27.52 -22.24 -2.34
CA ARG A 253 27.59 -23.13 -3.53
C ARG A 253 26.27 -23.77 -3.96
N TRP A 254 25.61 -23.04 -4.88
CA TRP A 254 24.98 -23.60 -6.06
C TRP A 254 25.63 -24.94 -6.48
N GLY A 255 24.98 -26.07 -6.17
CA GLY A 255 25.49 -27.39 -6.56
C GLY A 255 24.69 -28.58 -6.02
N SER A 256 24.26 -28.57 -4.75
CA SER A 256 23.40 -29.65 -4.23
C SER A 256 22.70 -29.19 -2.96
N GLY A 257 21.36 -29.06 -3.02
CA GLY A 257 20.52 -28.70 -1.89
C GLY A 257 20.57 -29.71 -0.75
N LYS A 258 21.61 -29.62 0.09
CA LYS A 258 21.66 -30.34 1.36
C LYS A 258 20.72 -29.63 2.34
N VAL A 259 19.64 -30.32 2.69
CA VAL A 259 18.75 -29.94 3.78
C VAL A 259 19.54 -30.04 5.08
N ALA A 260 19.49 -29.01 5.94
CA ALA A 260 20.13 -29.05 7.25
C ALA A 260 19.61 -30.25 8.04
N VAL A 261 20.50 -31.04 8.63
CA VAL A 261 20.10 -32.20 9.43
C VAL A 261 19.71 -31.69 10.82
N LEU A 262 18.43 -31.81 11.16
CA LEU A 262 17.91 -31.39 12.45
C LEU A 262 18.41 -32.33 13.55
N GLU A 263 18.72 -31.76 14.72
CA GLU A 263 18.90 -32.53 15.96
C GLU A 263 17.54 -33.04 16.45
N GLU A 264 17.53 -33.97 17.41
CA GLU A 264 16.28 -34.50 17.98
C GLU A 264 15.35 -33.37 18.49
N GLU A 265 15.90 -32.39 19.20
CA GLU A 265 15.17 -31.19 19.62
C GLU A 265 14.63 -30.36 18.45
N GLY A 266 15.40 -30.28 17.35
CA GLY A 266 14.99 -29.59 16.13
C GLY A 266 13.86 -30.30 15.38
N VAL A 267 13.89 -31.63 15.36
CA VAL A 267 12.80 -32.46 14.81
C VAL A 267 11.53 -32.23 15.62
N ILE A 268 11.61 -32.38 16.95
CA ILE A 268 10.47 -32.14 17.85
C ILE A 268 9.93 -30.72 17.66
N PHE A 269 10.80 -29.71 17.62
CA PHE A 269 10.40 -28.33 17.37
C PHE A 269 9.65 -28.18 16.03
N SER A 270 10.16 -28.79 14.96
CA SER A 270 9.55 -28.71 13.62
C SER A 270 8.16 -29.35 13.57
N GLU A 271 7.97 -30.47 14.25
CA GLU A 271 6.69 -31.17 14.35
C GLU A 271 5.68 -30.36 15.16
N GLN A 272 6.09 -29.87 16.33
CA GLN A 272 5.25 -29.02 17.18
C GLN A 272 4.89 -27.71 16.48
N LEU A 273 5.81 -27.13 15.72
CA LEU A 273 5.54 -25.95 14.92
C LEU A 273 4.51 -26.25 13.81
N ALA A 274 4.63 -27.39 13.11
CA ALA A 274 3.68 -27.77 12.07
C ALA A 274 2.26 -27.95 12.62
N ILE A 275 2.12 -28.63 13.77
CA ILE A 275 0.85 -28.79 14.49
C ILE A 275 0.30 -27.42 14.89
N TRP A 276 1.15 -26.59 15.51
CA TRP A 276 0.76 -25.26 15.96
C TRP A 276 0.29 -24.36 14.82
N VAL A 277 1.00 -24.35 13.68
CA VAL A 277 0.63 -23.58 12.48
C VAL A 277 -0.71 -24.05 11.95
N LYS A 278 -0.92 -25.37 11.82
CA LYS A 278 -2.19 -25.95 11.39
C LYS A 278 -3.35 -25.50 12.28
N ASP A 279 -3.20 -25.65 13.60
CA ASP A 279 -4.24 -25.27 14.56
C ASP A 279 -4.52 -23.77 14.57
N ARG A 280 -3.48 -22.94 14.40
CA ARG A 280 -3.64 -21.48 14.29
C ARG A 280 -4.36 -21.08 13.00
N CYS A 281 -4.01 -21.68 11.87
CA CYS A 281 -4.69 -21.44 10.59
C CYS A 281 -6.16 -21.85 10.66
N LEU A 282 -6.47 -23.04 11.20
CA LEU A 282 -7.85 -23.52 11.33
C LEU A 282 -8.71 -22.65 12.24
N ARG A 283 -8.16 -22.19 13.38
CA ARG A 283 -8.83 -21.22 14.26
C ARG A 283 -9.11 -19.91 13.54
N TRP A 284 -8.08 -19.33 12.91
CA TRP A 284 -8.23 -18.08 12.18
C TRP A 284 -9.28 -18.18 11.07
N MET A 285 -9.32 -19.28 10.31
CA MET A 285 -10.33 -19.51 9.28
C MET A 285 -11.75 -19.58 9.86
N ARG A 286 -11.93 -20.31 10.98
CA ARG A 286 -13.22 -20.42 11.68
C ARG A 286 -13.72 -19.06 12.16
N ASP A 287 -12.83 -18.28 12.79
CA ASP A 287 -13.15 -16.96 13.33
C ASP A 287 -13.54 -15.96 12.23
N ASN A 288 -13.09 -16.19 10.99
CA ASN A 288 -13.40 -15.35 9.82
C ASN A 288 -14.45 -15.97 8.88
N GLY A 289 -15.14 -17.04 9.29
CA GLY A 289 -16.21 -17.66 8.50
C GLY A 289 -15.76 -18.28 7.17
N ILE A 290 -14.47 -18.60 7.03
CA ILE A 290 -13.89 -19.18 5.81
C ILE A 290 -14.10 -20.70 5.84
N SER A 291 -15.03 -21.22 5.03
CA SER A 291 -15.21 -22.67 4.88
C SER A 291 -14.11 -23.24 4.00
N CYS A 292 -13.14 -23.93 4.61
CA CYS A 292 -12.04 -24.70 4.02
C CYS A 292 -11.98 -24.70 2.47
N PRO A 293 -11.49 -23.62 1.81
CA PRO A 293 -11.05 -23.74 0.44
C PRO A 293 -9.76 -24.54 0.51
N ALA A 294 -9.61 -25.55 -0.37
CA ALA A 294 -8.38 -26.35 -0.48
C ALA A 294 -7.17 -25.43 -0.28
N LEU A 295 -6.45 -25.61 0.84
CA LEU A 295 -5.33 -24.75 1.22
C LEU A 295 -4.34 -24.80 0.04
N ARG A 296 -4.37 -23.80 -0.84
CA ARG A 296 -3.41 -23.72 -1.93
C ARG A 296 -2.12 -23.23 -1.32
N GLN A 297 -1.27 -24.19 -0.97
CA GLN A 297 0.09 -23.93 -0.55
C GLN A 297 0.84 -23.33 -1.74
N VAL A 298 1.08 -22.02 -1.71
CA VAL A 298 1.96 -21.37 -2.69
C VAL A 298 3.40 -21.73 -2.32
N MET A 299 3.85 -22.86 -2.84
CA MET A 299 5.23 -23.32 -3.05
C MET A 299 6.30 -22.88 -2.03
N SER A 300 6.69 -23.81 -1.16
CA SER A 300 8.13 -24.07 -0.93
C SER A 300 8.40 -25.54 -1.30
N LYS A 301 9.55 -25.81 -1.92
CA LYS A 301 9.90 -27.14 -2.43
C LYS A 301 10.02 -28.13 -1.26
N ARG A 302 9.03 -29.02 -1.15
CA ARG A 302 8.95 -30.24 -0.30
C ARG A 302 8.56 -30.00 1.16
N LEU A 303 7.32 -30.33 1.50
CA LEU A 303 6.98 -30.83 2.82
C LEU A 303 7.40 -32.31 2.95
N PRO A 304 7.68 -32.81 4.16
CA PRO A 304 7.85 -34.23 4.44
C PRO A 304 6.62 -35.03 4.00
N SER A 305 6.84 -36.24 3.51
CA SER A 305 5.85 -37.14 2.89
C SER A 305 4.76 -37.70 3.82
N PHE A 306 4.60 -37.16 5.04
CA PHE A 306 3.81 -37.78 6.11
C PHE A 306 2.42 -37.17 6.32
N ILE A 307 1.97 -36.25 5.45
CA ILE A 307 0.56 -35.85 5.46
C ILE A 307 -0.22 -36.88 4.66
N ASP A 308 -1.07 -37.63 5.36
CA ASP A 308 -2.01 -38.59 4.80
C ASP A 308 -2.79 -37.95 3.64
N LYS A 309 -2.55 -38.48 2.43
CA LYS A 309 -3.03 -37.87 1.18
C LYS A 309 -4.53 -38.06 0.96
N GLU A 310 -5.15 -39.02 1.65
CA GLU A 310 -6.54 -39.40 1.41
C GLU A 310 -7.55 -38.63 2.28
N SER A 311 -7.15 -38.11 3.44
CA SER A 311 -8.07 -37.45 4.37
C SER A 311 -8.20 -35.94 4.20
N SER A 312 -7.40 -35.34 3.31
CA SER A 312 -7.11 -33.91 3.39
C SER A 312 -7.51 -33.10 2.15
N GLY A 313 -7.90 -33.75 1.04
CA GLY A 313 -8.42 -33.06 -0.15
C GLY A 313 -7.43 -32.13 -0.87
N TRP A 314 -6.13 -32.28 -0.62
CA TRP A 314 -5.08 -31.44 -1.23
C TRP A 314 -4.74 -31.97 -2.62
N GLN A 315 -5.14 -31.25 -3.66
CA GLN A 315 -4.64 -31.45 -5.02
C GLN A 315 -3.42 -30.58 -5.28
N ARG A 316 -2.47 -31.11 -6.07
CA ARG A 316 -1.27 -30.40 -6.52
C ARG A 316 -1.60 -29.19 -7.39
#